data_AF-A0A0F7JZ70-F1
#
_entry.id   AF-A0A0F7JZ70-F1
#
_cell.length_a   1.000
_cell.length_b   1.000
_cell.length_c   1.000
_cell.angle_alpha   90.00
_cell.angle_beta   90.00
_cell.angle_gamma   90.00
#
_symmetry.space_group_name_H-M   'P 1'
#
loop_
_entity.id
_entity.type
_entity.pdbx_description
1 polymer ?
#
loop_
_entity_poly.entity_id
_entity_poly.type
_entity_poly.pdbx_seq_one_letter_code
_entity_poly.pdbx_strand_id
1 'polypeptide(L)'
;MDIVSLVRDTRIQRILSHPEDDSSIWQRALQRLLAADIELTRQSAGESAIAALQRLMIFLGYSTAASGAFLIDGDFGRGTNRGVAQFKYDHGLGGKPDRERLCYPCRWNNARRLIDSIPETSLDQATLQAMLQTAYQRCEQNQVMCGDVELAIFHLNALHKHRFLDCRAILERYGDAALTAARAQQQKGIQIRPEWILSIIRQETAGIIRPRFEQHYLSRLNQRHPDSDLEELRMQSMSLGLGQIMGCNYDAVGAPDARALFSAPVDEQVAFVARFLKPRQAETGKGQPDEADFHRVARFYNGPKYAAHHYHERLARWFREFRLLLG
;
A
#
# COMPACT_ATOMS: atom_id res chain seq x y z
N MET A 1 25.26 -4.20 8.26
CA MET A 1 25.83 -3.17 7.38
C MET A 1 25.65 -1.80 8.02
N ASP A 2 26.64 -0.92 7.90
CA ASP A 2 26.50 0.47 8.32
C ASP A 2 25.65 1.27 7.30
N ILE A 3 25.25 2.49 7.68
CA ILE A 3 24.41 3.34 6.82
C ILE A 3 25.11 3.64 5.49
N VAL A 4 26.40 3.97 5.51
CA VAL A 4 27.17 4.34 4.31
C VAL A 4 27.17 3.20 3.28
N SER A 5 27.36 1.96 3.73
CA SER A 5 27.31 0.79 2.84
C SER A 5 25.90 0.55 2.30
N LEU A 6 24.87 0.69 3.15
CA LEU A 6 23.48 0.50 2.72
C LEU A 6 23.06 1.51 1.66
N VAL A 7 23.42 2.79 1.82
CA VAL A 7 23.05 3.81 0.82
C VAL A 7 23.84 3.72 -0.49
N ARG A 8 24.93 2.95 -0.51
CA ARG A 8 25.70 2.65 -1.72
C ARG A 8 25.14 1.44 -2.47
N ASP A 9 24.29 0.62 -1.84
CA ASP A 9 23.59 -0.45 -2.54
C ASP A 9 22.66 0.12 -3.62
N THR A 10 22.75 -0.42 -4.83
CA THR A 10 22.04 0.10 -5.99
C THR A 10 20.52 -0.01 -5.87
N ARG A 11 20.00 -1.03 -5.17
CA ARG A 11 18.57 -1.19 -4.94
C ARG A 11 18.07 -0.15 -3.93
N ILE A 12 18.83 0.06 -2.86
CA ILE A 12 18.54 1.10 -1.87
C ILE A 12 18.53 2.48 -2.53
N GLN A 13 19.48 2.80 -3.41
CA GLN A 13 19.48 4.08 -4.13
C GLN A 13 18.22 4.30 -4.96
N ARG A 14 17.75 3.26 -5.65
CA ARG A 14 16.51 3.29 -6.45
C ARG A 14 15.24 3.42 -5.60
N ILE A 15 15.28 2.94 -4.35
CA ILE A 15 14.21 3.19 -3.37
C ILE A 15 14.25 4.65 -2.92
N LEU A 16 15.42 5.16 -2.52
CA LEU A 16 15.56 6.51 -1.96
C LEU A 16 15.35 7.63 -2.98
N SER A 17 15.65 7.41 -4.25
CA SER A 17 15.57 8.44 -5.29
C SER A 17 14.70 8.01 -6.47
N HIS A 18 14.01 8.96 -7.09
CA HIS A 18 13.44 8.75 -8.40
C HIS A 18 14.55 8.89 -9.46
N PRO A 19 14.53 8.12 -10.57
CA PRO A 19 15.54 8.22 -11.63
C PRO A 19 15.61 9.60 -12.32
N GLU A 20 14.57 10.43 -12.19
CA GLU A 20 14.51 11.78 -12.78
C GLU A 20 14.93 12.88 -11.79
N ASP A 21 15.19 12.56 -10.52
CA ASP A 21 15.50 13.56 -9.49
C ASP A 21 17.01 13.66 -9.22
N ASP A 22 17.48 14.85 -8.81
CA ASP A 22 18.87 15.04 -8.40
C ASP A 22 19.14 14.44 -7.00
N SER A 23 19.83 13.30 -6.98
CA SER A 23 20.16 12.57 -5.75
C SER A 23 21.23 13.26 -4.87
N SER A 24 21.94 14.28 -5.36
CA SER A 24 23.02 14.95 -4.61
C SER A 24 22.54 15.69 -3.36
N ILE A 25 21.27 16.13 -3.35
CA ILE A 25 20.69 16.92 -2.26
C ILE A 25 20.48 16.04 -1.02
N TRP A 26 19.84 14.88 -1.17
CA TRP A 26 19.58 14.00 -0.03
C TRP A 26 20.88 13.38 0.51
N GLN A 27 21.86 13.09 -0.35
CA GLN A 27 23.16 12.58 0.06
C GLN A 27 23.92 13.59 0.95
N ARG A 28 23.83 14.89 0.65
CA ARG A 28 24.36 15.94 1.53
C ARG A 28 23.64 15.98 2.88
N ALA A 29 22.32 15.81 2.90
CA ALA A 29 21.57 15.73 4.15
C ALA A 29 21.97 14.50 4.99
N LEU A 30 22.19 13.36 4.35
CA LEU A 30 22.70 12.15 5.01
C LEU A 30 24.08 12.41 5.65
N GLN A 31 25.00 13.06 4.95
CA GLN A 31 26.31 13.40 5.50
C GLN A 31 26.20 14.26 6.76
N ARG A 32 25.27 15.22 6.79
CA ARG A 32 25.01 16.05 7.99
C ARG A 32 24.46 15.24 9.15
N LEU A 33 23.50 14.34 8.90
CA LEU A 33 22.96 13.41 9.91
C LEU A 33 24.07 12.50 10.49
N LEU A 34 24.91 11.91 9.63
CA LEU A 34 26.01 11.05 10.05
C LEU A 34 27.12 11.79 10.82
N ALA A 35 27.26 13.10 10.59
CA ALA A 35 28.16 13.96 11.35
C ALA A 35 27.60 14.38 12.73
N ALA A 36 26.48 13.78 13.16
CA ALA A 36 25.77 14.05 14.41
C ALA A 36 25.14 15.46 14.52
N ASP A 37 25.02 16.19 13.41
CA ASP A 37 24.70 17.62 13.43
C ASP A 37 23.19 17.91 13.25
N ILE A 38 22.33 16.90 13.06
CA ILE A 38 20.88 17.07 12.84
C ILE A 38 20.07 15.84 13.26
N GLU A 39 19.08 15.97 14.14
CA GLU A 39 17.90 15.10 14.08
C GLU A 39 17.04 15.55 12.89
N LEU A 40 16.70 14.65 11.95
CA LEU A 40 15.78 15.01 10.86
C LEU A 40 14.39 15.18 11.46
N THR A 41 14.02 16.43 11.71
CA THR A 41 12.68 16.86 12.12
C THR A 41 12.08 17.66 10.98
N ARG A 42 10.80 18.02 11.14
CA ARG A 42 10.07 18.91 10.21
C ARG A 42 10.78 20.23 9.92
N GLN A 43 11.69 20.68 10.78
CA GLN A 43 12.33 21.99 10.69
C GLN A 43 13.77 21.94 10.15
N SER A 44 14.40 20.76 10.13
CA SER A 44 15.85 20.63 9.90
C SER A 44 16.20 19.83 8.64
N ALA A 45 15.26 19.06 8.09
CA ALA A 45 15.42 18.27 6.87
C ALA A 45 14.97 19.05 5.63
N GLY A 46 15.79 19.07 4.57
CA GLY A 46 15.37 19.60 3.26
C GLY A 46 14.31 18.72 2.59
N GLU A 47 13.48 19.31 1.75
CA GLU A 47 12.36 18.66 1.04
C GLU A 47 12.76 17.33 0.37
N SER A 48 13.88 17.30 -0.35
CA SER A 48 14.36 16.09 -1.03
C SER A 48 14.76 14.96 -0.07
N ALA A 49 15.27 15.29 1.12
CA ALA A 49 15.61 14.29 2.13
C ALA A 49 14.36 13.69 2.76
N ILE A 50 13.34 14.52 2.99
CA ILE A 50 12.03 14.05 3.48
C ILE A 50 11.35 13.19 2.41
N ALA A 51 11.39 13.58 1.13
CA ALA A 51 10.86 12.78 0.05
C ALA A 51 11.54 11.40 -0.05
N ALA A 52 12.86 11.33 0.13
CA ALA A 52 13.59 10.07 0.17
C ALA A 52 13.18 9.18 1.35
N LEU A 53 12.98 9.77 2.54
CA LEU A 53 12.43 9.07 3.70
C LEU A 53 11.02 8.54 3.42
N GLN A 54 10.13 9.38 2.89
CA GLN A 54 8.77 8.98 2.55
C GLN A 54 8.77 7.83 1.56
N ARG A 55 9.63 7.86 0.54
CA ARG A 55 9.80 6.74 -0.41
C ARG A 55 10.22 5.44 0.29
N LEU A 56 11.21 5.50 1.17
CA LEU A 56 11.66 4.35 1.96
C LEU A 56 10.53 3.78 2.82
N MET A 57 9.78 4.65 3.50
CA MET A 57 8.64 4.25 4.33
C MET A 57 7.54 3.58 3.51
N ILE A 58 7.18 4.15 2.36
CA ILE A 58 6.19 3.59 1.43
C ILE A 58 6.63 2.20 0.97
N PHE A 59 7.91 2.05 0.59
CA PHE A 59 8.48 0.78 0.18
C PHE A 59 8.38 -0.28 1.30
N LEU A 60 8.59 0.13 2.55
CA LEU A 60 8.45 -0.71 3.74
C LEU A 60 6.99 -0.98 4.16
N GLY A 61 6.01 -0.37 3.48
CA GLY A 61 4.58 -0.55 3.75
C GLY A 61 3.98 0.46 4.74
N TYR A 62 4.69 1.54 5.08
CA TYR A 62 4.22 2.57 6.00
C TYR A 62 3.64 3.76 5.26
N SER A 63 2.45 4.20 5.70
CA SER A 63 1.74 5.34 5.12
C SER A 63 2.27 6.67 5.64
N THR A 64 2.42 7.62 4.73
CA THR A 64 3.06 8.92 4.99
C THR A 64 2.07 10.09 4.99
N ALA A 65 0.82 9.88 4.58
CA ALA A 65 -0.23 10.89 4.68
C ALA A 65 -1.00 10.79 6.01
N ALA A 66 -1.48 11.93 6.52
CA ALA A 66 -2.33 11.99 7.72
C ALA A 66 -3.70 11.31 7.51
N SER A 67 -4.12 11.14 6.26
CA SER A 67 -5.33 10.39 5.90
C SER A 67 -5.15 8.87 5.93
N GLY A 68 -3.91 8.37 6.09
CA GLY A 68 -3.60 6.94 5.95
C GLY A 68 -3.20 6.51 4.53
N ALA A 69 -3.31 7.41 3.54
CA ALA A 69 -2.75 7.21 2.21
C ALA A 69 -1.21 7.38 2.19
N PHE A 70 -0.60 7.27 1.02
CA PHE A 70 0.76 7.75 0.80
C PHE A 70 0.79 9.11 0.18
N LEU A 71 1.90 9.75 0.45
CA LEU A 71 2.25 11.05 -0.06
C LEU A 71 3.78 11.14 -0.09
N ILE A 72 4.31 11.56 -1.23
CA ILE A 72 5.71 11.96 -1.36
C ILE A 72 5.64 13.43 -1.73
N ASP A 73 5.69 14.29 -0.72
CA ASP A 73 5.55 15.75 -0.84
C ASP A 73 6.72 16.50 -0.22
N GLY A 74 7.69 15.78 0.37
CA GLY A 74 8.82 16.39 1.04
C GLY A 74 8.46 17.16 2.33
N ASP A 75 7.24 17.01 2.86
CA ASP A 75 6.84 17.55 4.17
C ASP A 75 6.85 16.46 5.25
N PHE A 76 7.54 16.73 6.35
CA PHE A 76 7.49 15.88 7.54
C PHE A 76 6.25 16.24 8.35
N GLY A 77 5.08 15.95 7.77
CA GLY A 77 3.79 16.15 8.40
C GLY A 77 3.44 15.06 9.41
N ARG A 78 2.23 15.16 9.98
CA ARG A 78 1.70 14.19 10.96
C ARG A 78 1.63 12.76 10.44
N GLY A 79 1.41 12.56 9.14
CA GLY A 79 1.40 11.25 8.51
C GLY A 79 2.79 10.59 8.51
N THR A 80 3.80 11.32 8.04
CA THR A 80 5.21 10.90 8.11
C THR A 80 5.61 10.60 9.55
N ASN A 81 5.26 11.48 10.50
CA ASN A 81 5.50 11.26 11.93
C ASN A 81 4.87 9.95 12.45
N ARG A 82 3.60 9.68 12.11
CA ARG A 82 2.92 8.42 12.46
C ARG A 82 3.66 7.22 11.89
N GLY A 83 4.05 7.25 10.63
CA GLY A 83 4.73 6.12 10.02
C GLY A 83 6.11 5.85 10.65
N VAL A 84 6.88 6.89 11.01
CA VAL A 84 8.15 6.73 11.75
C VAL A 84 7.88 6.15 13.14
N ALA A 85 6.86 6.65 13.84
CA ALA A 85 6.47 6.15 15.15
C ALA A 85 6.04 4.67 15.11
N GLN A 86 5.26 4.28 14.11
CA GLN A 86 4.87 2.89 13.86
C GLN A 86 6.10 2.02 13.57
N PHE A 87 7.01 2.47 12.70
CA PHE A 87 8.24 1.73 12.40
C PHE A 87 9.11 1.53 13.64
N LYS A 88 9.29 2.57 14.46
CA LYS A 88 10.08 2.47 15.70
C LYS A 88 9.47 1.45 16.67
N TYR A 89 8.15 1.47 16.84
CA TYR A 89 7.46 0.48 17.67
C TYR A 89 7.62 -0.94 17.12
N ASP A 90 7.32 -1.14 15.83
CA ASP A 90 7.37 -2.44 15.16
C ASP A 90 8.79 -3.06 15.21
N HIS A 91 9.84 -2.25 15.39
CA HIS A 91 11.25 -2.71 15.40
C HIS A 91 11.93 -2.53 16.77
N GLY A 92 11.17 -2.23 17.83
CA GLY A 92 11.71 -2.10 19.19
C GLY A 92 12.73 -0.98 19.36
N LEU A 93 12.68 0.05 18.50
CA LEU A 93 13.59 1.19 18.54
C LEU A 93 13.06 2.20 19.58
N GLY A 94 13.88 2.50 20.59
CA GLY A 94 13.50 3.36 21.72
C GLY A 94 12.84 4.69 21.33
N GLY A 95 11.97 5.22 22.19
CA GLY A 95 11.22 6.45 21.92
C GLY A 95 9.82 6.43 22.53
N LYS A 96 9.07 7.52 22.31
CA LYS A 96 7.76 7.79 22.94
C LYS A 96 6.50 7.15 22.32
N PRO A 97 6.45 6.49 21.14
CA PRO A 97 5.18 5.91 20.74
C PRO A 97 4.98 4.59 21.48
N ASP A 98 4.20 4.62 22.55
CA ASP A 98 3.60 3.41 23.12
C ASP A 98 2.39 2.98 22.28
N ARG A 99 1.93 1.74 22.53
CA ARG A 99 0.79 1.15 21.83
C ARG A 99 -0.48 1.98 21.97
N GLU A 100 -0.71 2.58 23.14
CA GLU A 100 -1.92 3.37 23.40
C GLU A 100 -1.98 4.59 22.47
N ARG A 101 -0.85 5.28 22.30
CA ARG A 101 -0.72 6.44 21.41
C ARG A 101 -0.86 6.06 19.94
N LEU A 102 -0.32 4.92 19.52
CA LEU A 102 -0.46 4.44 18.14
C LEU A 102 -1.88 3.93 17.82
N CYS A 103 -2.56 3.34 18.82
CA CYS A 103 -3.90 2.77 18.70
C CYS A 103 -5.00 3.70 19.21
N TYR A 104 -4.78 5.02 19.19
CA TYR A 104 -5.72 6.01 19.72
C TYR A 104 -7.17 5.73 19.27
N PRO A 105 -8.18 5.93 20.12
CA PRO A 105 -9.57 5.68 19.75
C PRO A 105 -10.00 6.51 18.53
N CYS A 106 -10.38 5.84 17.44
CA CYS A 106 -10.67 6.48 16.16
C CYS A 106 -11.97 5.94 15.57
N ARG A 107 -12.77 6.84 14.98
CA ARG A 107 -13.90 6.51 14.10
C ARG A 107 -13.53 6.90 12.67
N TRP A 108 -14.21 6.37 11.66
CA TRP A 108 -13.87 6.55 10.24
C TRP A 108 -13.55 8.01 9.85
N ASN A 109 -14.31 8.99 10.34
CA ASN A 109 -14.23 10.38 9.92
C ASN A 109 -13.28 11.27 10.73
N ASN A 110 -12.60 10.76 11.76
CA ASN A 110 -11.81 11.58 12.68
C ASN A 110 -10.30 11.30 12.66
N ALA A 111 -9.83 10.33 11.87
CA ALA A 111 -8.43 9.91 11.84
C ALA A 111 -7.45 11.07 11.66
N ARG A 112 -7.68 11.93 10.66
CA ARG A 112 -6.84 13.11 10.38
C ARG A 112 -6.80 14.12 11.52
N ARG A 113 -7.87 14.23 12.32
CA ARG A 113 -7.95 15.16 13.47
C ARG A 113 -7.28 14.58 14.72
N LEU A 114 -7.43 13.27 14.93
CA LEU A 114 -6.95 12.61 16.16
C LEU A 114 -5.50 12.13 16.06
N ILE A 115 -4.88 12.20 14.88
CA ILE A 115 -3.47 11.85 14.68
C ILE A 115 -2.51 12.69 15.54
N ASP A 116 -2.94 13.88 16.00
CA ASP A 116 -2.20 14.73 16.95
C ASP A 116 -1.95 14.07 18.31
N SER A 117 -2.65 12.96 18.60
CA SER A 117 -2.38 12.14 19.78
C SER A 117 -1.02 11.44 19.73
N ILE A 118 -0.45 11.23 18.54
CA ILE A 118 0.87 10.63 18.34
C ILE A 118 1.93 11.71 18.57
N PRO A 119 2.83 11.53 19.56
CA PRO A 119 3.87 12.50 19.84
C PRO A 119 4.84 12.65 18.67
N GLU A 120 5.48 13.82 18.59
CA GLU A 120 6.56 14.03 17.62
C GLU A 120 7.70 13.05 17.88
N THR A 121 8.14 12.42 16.80
CA THR A 121 9.13 11.36 16.79
C THR A 121 10.30 11.81 15.92
N SER A 122 11.50 11.82 16.48
CA SER A 122 12.71 12.12 15.72
C SER A 122 13.14 10.93 14.86
N LEU A 123 13.65 11.24 13.66
CA LEU A 123 14.40 10.29 12.85
C LEU A 123 15.88 10.43 13.22
N ASP A 124 16.31 9.60 14.16
CA ASP A 124 17.70 9.46 14.57
C ASP A 124 18.48 8.49 13.66
N GLN A 125 19.80 8.45 13.83
CA GLN A 125 20.69 7.59 13.05
C GLN A 125 20.33 6.10 13.18
N ALA A 126 19.95 5.65 14.38
CA ALA A 126 19.59 4.26 14.63
C ALA A 126 18.31 3.86 13.87
N THR A 127 17.33 4.76 13.83
CA THR A 127 16.06 4.59 13.12
C THR A 127 16.28 4.54 11.63
N LEU A 128 17.07 5.45 11.07
CA LEU A 128 17.42 5.42 9.64
C LEU A 128 18.19 4.13 9.28
N GLN A 129 19.16 3.74 10.09
CA GLN A 129 19.92 2.52 9.87
C GLN A 129 19.01 1.30 9.86
N ALA A 130 18.10 1.19 10.82
CA ALA A 130 17.13 0.10 10.89
C ALA A 130 16.23 0.09 9.65
N MET A 131 15.69 1.23 9.20
CA MET A 131 14.86 1.29 7.99
C MET A 131 15.63 0.81 6.75
N LEU A 132 16.87 1.26 6.58
CA LEU A 132 17.71 0.86 5.45
C LEU A 132 18.07 -0.63 5.50
N GLN A 133 18.38 -1.15 6.69
CA GLN A 133 18.67 -2.59 6.88
C GLN A 133 17.44 -3.44 6.59
N THR A 134 16.26 -3.05 7.10
CA THR A 134 15.00 -3.75 6.82
C THR A 134 14.71 -3.74 5.32
N ALA A 135 14.88 -2.60 4.63
CA ALA A 135 14.66 -2.53 3.19
C ALA A 135 15.63 -3.45 2.42
N TYR A 136 16.92 -3.44 2.79
CA TYR A 136 17.94 -4.30 2.19
C TYR A 136 17.60 -5.78 2.38
N GLN A 137 17.29 -6.20 3.61
CA GLN A 137 16.94 -7.59 3.92
C GLN A 137 15.67 -8.04 3.20
N ARG A 138 14.64 -7.18 3.13
CA ARG A 138 13.42 -7.49 2.39
C ARG A 138 13.67 -7.66 0.90
N CYS A 139 14.57 -6.86 0.31
CA CYS A 139 14.99 -7.05 -1.08
C CYS A 139 15.68 -8.40 -1.29
N GLU A 140 16.59 -8.81 -0.40
CA GLU A 140 17.27 -10.12 -0.47
C GLU A 140 16.28 -11.30 -0.37
N GLN A 141 15.24 -11.14 0.45
CA GLN A 141 14.28 -12.20 0.77
C GLN A 141 13.02 -12.16 -0.10
N ASN A 142 12.92 -11.23 -1.07
CA ASN A 142 11.69 -10.98 -1.83
C ASN A 142 10.46 -10.73 -0.93
N GLN A 143 10.66 -10.11 0.24
CA GLN A 143 9.60 -9.71 1.17
C GLN A 143 9.19 -8.24 0.96
N VAL A 144 9.13 -7.84 -0.30
CA VAL A 144 8.77 -6.50 -0.76
C VAL A 144 7.38 -6.52 -1.39
N MET A 145 6.84 -5.35 -1.72
CA MET A 145 5.58 -5.25 -2.47
C MET A 145 5.66 -6.12 -3.73
N CYS A 146 4.65 -6.96 -3.97
CA CYS A 146 4.64 -7.93 -5.08
C CYS A 146 5.69 -9.05 -5.05
N GLY A 147 6.46 -9.17 -3.98
CA GLY A 147 7.53 -10.18 -3.89
C GLY A 147 8.63 -10.00 -4.95
N ASP A 148 8.72 -8.81 -5.56
CA ASP A 148 9.64 -8.51 -6.64
C ASP A 148 10.11 -7.06 -6.52
N VAL A 149 11.44 -6.88 -6.44
CA VAL A 149 12.05 -5.56 -6.20
C VAL A 149 11.86 -4.61 -7.38
N GLU A 150 11.90 -5.12 -8.61
CA GLU A 150 11.72 -4.31 -9.82
C GLU A 150 10.29 -3.79 -9.92
N LEU A 151 9.30 -4.63 -9.63
CA LEU A 151 7.89 -4.23 -9.58
C LEU A 151 7.63 -3.27 -8.42
N ALA A 152 8.21 -3.51 -7.23
CA ALA A 152 8.09 -2.59 -6.11
C ALA A 152 8.64 -1.19 -6.45
N ILE A 153 9.80 -1.12 -7.11
CA ILE A 153 10.41 0.15 -7.57
C ILE A 153 9.56 0.81 -8.66
N PHE A 154 9.01 0.03 -9.59
CA PHE A 154 8.08 0.53 -10.61
C PHE A 154 6.88 1.23 -9.97
N HIS A 155 6.21 0.57 -9.01
CA HIS A 155 5.07 1.16 -8.30
C HIS A 155 5.47 2.40 -7.49
N LEU A 156 6.60 2.35 -6.80
CA LEU A 156 7.11 3.49 -6.02
C LEU A 156 7.40 4.71 -6.90
N ASN A 157 8.00 4.51 -8.07
CA ASN A 157 8.28 5.58 -9.03
C ASN A 157 7.00 6.17 -9.62
N ALA A 158 6.07 5.30 -10.02
CA ALA A 158 4.76 5.70 -10.50
C ALA A 158 3.99 6.54 -9.46
N LEU A 159 4.02 6.14 -8.18
CA LEU A 159 3.40 6.89 -7.08
C LEU A 159 4.05 8.27 -6.90
N HIS A 160 5.38 8.36 -6.94
CA HIS A 160 6.10 9.61 -6.78
C HIS A 160 5.73 10.63 -7.87
N LYS A 161 5.59 10.20 -9.12
CA LYS A 161 5.23 11.10 -10.24
C LYS A 161 3.74 11.12 -10.55
N HIS A 162 2.89 10.52 -9.70
CA HIS A 162 1.44 10.36 -9.93
C HIS A 162 1.08 9.78 -11.32
N ARG A 163 1.91 8.85 -11.83
CA ARG A 163 1.73 8.23 -13.15
C ARG A 163 0.93 6.92 -13.00
N PHE A 164 -0.34 6.95 -13.34
CA PHE A 164 -1.23 5.79 -13.28
C PHE A 164 -1.42 5.13 -14.65
N LEU A 165 -1.83 3.85 -14.65
CA LEU A 165 -2.05 3.10 -15.88
C LEU A 165 -3.49 3.29 -16.40
N ASP A 166 -3.63 3.38 -17.72
CA ASP A 166 -4.91 3.24 -18.41
C ASP A 166 -5.31 1.76 -18.58
N CYS A 167 -6.46 1.49 -19.19
CA CYS A 167 -6.93 0.12 -19.36
C CYS A 167 -6.02 -0.70 -20.28
N ARG A 168 -5.41 -0.11 -21.30
CA ARG A 168 -4.51 -0.83 -22.22
C ARG A 168 -3.24 -1.27 -21.50
N ALA A 169 -2.60 -0.37 -20.76
CA ALA A 169 -1.40 -0.67 -19.98
C ALA A 169 -1.69 -1.64 -18.81
N ILE A 170 -2.89 -1.56 -18.21
CA ILE A 170 -3.33 -2.56 -17.21
C ILE A 170 -3.51 -3.93 -17.87
N LEU A 171 -4.13 -4.00 -19.05
CA LEU A 171 -4.32 -5.26 -19.75
C LEU A 171 -2.98 -5.88 -20.17
N GLU A 172 -2.09 -5.08 -20.74
CA GLU A 172 -0.75 -5.52 -21.13
C GLU A 172 0.02 -6.12 -19.94
N ARG A 173 -0.13 -5.52 -18.76
CA ARG A 173 0.61 -5.93 -17.57
C ARG A 173 -0.04 -7.09 -16.80
N TYR A 174 -1.36 -7.12 -16.69
CA TYR A 174 -2.08 -8.03 -15.78
C TYR A 174 -3.11 -8.92 -16.48
N GLY A 175 -3.26 -8.82 -17.80
CA GLY A 175 -4.27 -9.55 -18.58
C GLY A 175 -4.12 -11.06 -18.48
N ASP A 176 -2.92 -11.59 -18.69
CA ASP A 176 -2.63 -13.02 -18.61
C ASP A 176 -2.87 -13.58 -17.20
N ALA A 177 -2.49 -12.82 -16.17
CA ALA A 177 -2.77 -13.15 -14.79
C ALA A 177 -4.29 -13.16 -14.50
N ALA A 178 -5.04 -12.19 -15.03
CA ALA A 178 -6.49 -12.12 -14.85
C ALA A 178 -7.22 -13.28 -15.55
N LEU A 179 -6.78 -13.65 -16.77
CA LEU A 179 -7.28 -14.82 -17.50
C LEU A 179 -6.99 -16.12 -16.73
N THR A 180 -5.78 -16.26 -16.20
CA THR A 180 -5.36 -17.41 -15.41
C THR A 180 -6.17 -17.53 -14.12
N ALA A 181 -6.33 -16.41 -13.40
CA ALA A 181 -7.13 -16.35 -12.18
C ALA A 181 -8.61 -16.71 -12.43
N ALA A 182 -9.20 -16.18 -13.51
CA ALA A 182 -10.57 -16.50 -13.92
C ALA A 182 -10.74 -18.02 -14.22
N ARG A 183 -9.83 -18.62 -14.99
CA ARG A 183 -9.83 -20.06 -15.29
C ARG A 183 -9.70 -20.90 -14.02
N ALA A 184 -8.84 -20.50 -13.09
CA ALA A 184 -8.64 -21.20 -11.82
C ALA A 184 -9.91 -21.18 -10.94
N GLN A 185 -10.70 -20.10 -10.96
CA GLN A 185 -12.01 -20.06 -10.29
C GLN A 185 -13.04 -20.93 -11.00
N GLN A 186 -13.04 -20.93 -12.34
CA GLN A 186 -13.95 -21.74 -13.14
C GLN A 186 -13.77 -23.24 -12.89
N GLN A 187 -12.52 -23.71 -12.73
CA GLN A 187 -12.21 -25.10 -12.35
C GLN A 187 -12.81 -25.50 -10.98
N LYS A 188 -13.09 -24.51 -10.12
CA LYS A 188 -13.75 -24.69 -8.82
C LYS A 188 -15.28 -24.46 -8.90
N GLY A 189 -15.83 -24.36 -10.11
CA GLY A 189 -17.26 -24.10 -10.34
C GLY A 189 -17.69 -22.65 -10.10
N ILE A 190 -16.75 -21.71 -9.95
CA ILE A 190 -17.03 -20.30 -9.65
C ILE A 190 -16.78 -19.48 -10.92
N GLN A 191 -17.83 -18.86 -11.46
CA GLN A 191 -17.71 -18.05 -12.68
C GLN A 191 -17.35 -16.60 -12.35
N ILE A 192 -16.15 -16.19 -12.74
CA ILE A 192 -15.66 -14.81 -12.63
C ILE A 192 -14.99 -14.46 -13.95
N ARG A 193 -15.51 -13.44 -14.63
CA ARG A 193 -14.95 -12.98 -15.89
C ARG A 193 -13.71 -12.09 -15.67
N PRO A 194 -12.65 -12.20 -16.51
CA PRO A 194 -11.43 -11.39 -16.38
C PRO A 194 -11.68 -9.88 -16.47
N GLU A 195 -12.70 -9.46 -17.23
CA GLU A 195 -13.14 -8.06 -17.33
C GLU A 195 -13.46 -7.46 -15.95
N TRP A 196 -14.06 -8.24 -15.03
CA TRP A 196 -14.35 -7.78 -13.67
C TRP A 196 -13.08 -7.63 -12.83
N ILE A 197 -12.15 -8.58 -12.93
CA ILE A 197 -10.87 -8.54 -12.22
C ILE A 197 -10.10 -7.28 -12.63
N LEU A 198 -9.94 -7.04 -13.93
CA LEU A 198 -9.23 -5.88 -14.47
C LEU A 198 -9.94 -4.55 -14.13
N SER A 199 -11.27 -4.54 -14.15
CA SER A 199 -12.06 -3.35 -13.77
C SER A 199 -11.89 -2.96 -12.31
N ILE A 200 -11.80 -3.95 -11.41
CA ILE A 200 -11.48 -3.70 -10.00
C ILE A 200 -10.07 -3.13 -9.87
N ILE A 201 -9.07 -3.73 -10.53
CA ILE A 201 -7.69 -3.21 -10.51
C ILE A 201 -7.65 -1.75 -11.00
N ARG A 202 -8.34 -1.46 -12.11
CA ARG A 202 -8.43 -0.10 -12.66
C ARG A 202 -9.07 0.89 -11.69
N GLN A 203 -10.12 0.47 -11.00
CA GLN A 203 -10.86 1.32 -10.08
C GLN A 203 -10.09 1.60 -8.79
N GLU A 204 -9.52 0.55 -8.19
CA GLU A 204 -8.96 0.62 -6.85
C GLU A 204 -7.54 1.20 -6.85
N THR A 205 -6.73 0.81 -7.83
CA THR A 205 -5.31 1.19 -7.88
C THR A 205 -4.91 1.90 -9.15
N ALA A 206 -5.73 1.89 -10.20
CA ALA A 206 -5.31 2.32 -11.53
C ALA A 206 -4.02 1.61 -11.98
N GLY A 207 -3.90 0.33 -11.62
CA GLY A 207 -2.76 -0.51 -11.93
C GLY A 207 -1.48 -0.22 -11.13
N ILE A 208 -1.48 0.76 -10.23
CA ILE A 208 -0.33 1.11 -9.38
C ILE A 208 -0.63 0.81 -7.92
N ILE A 209 0.06 -0.21 -7.40
CA ILE A 209 -0.16 -0.70 -6.03
C ILE A 209 0.28 0.34 -5.02
N ARG A 210 -0.54 0.49 -4.00
CA ARG A 210 -0.32 1.37 -2.87
C ARG A 210 -1.02 0.76 -1.65
N PRO A 211 -0.31 0.34 -0.59
CA PRO A 211 -1.00 0.10 0.68
C PRO A 211 -1.84 1.32 1.17
N ARG A 212 -2.84 1.13 2.02
CA ARG A 212 -3.56 2.26 2.59
C ARG A 212 -3.97 1.93 4.00
N PHE A 213 -3.45 2.67 4.96
CA PHE A 213 -3.71 2.45 6.36
C PHE A 213 -5.03 3.09 6.79
N GLU A 214 -5.80 2.37 7.59
CA GLU A 214 -7.07 2.84 8.11
C GLU A 214 -7.04 2.80 9.65
N GLN A 215 -6.76 3.95 10.27
CA GLN A 215 -6.62 4.05 11.73
C GLN A 215 -7.81 3.47 12.49
N HIS A 216 -9.04 3.71 12.03
CA HIS A 216 -10.24 3.22 12.70
C HIS A 216 -10.35 1.68 12.67
N TYR A 217 -9.72 0.99 11.69
CA TYR A 217 -9.55 -0.46 11.75
C TYR A 217 -8.54 -0.82 12.84
N LEU A 218 -7.37 -0.17 12.88
CA LEU A 218 -6.35 -0.43 13.90
C LEU A 218 -6.91 -0.25 15.31
N SER A 219 -7.59 0.87 15.59
CA SER A 219 -8.20 1.15 16.90
C SER A 219 -9.18 0.05 17.31
N ARG A 220 -10.04 -0.39 16.38
CA ARG A 220 -11.04 -1.43 16.63
C ARG A 220 -10.40 -2.81 16.84
N LEU A 221 -9.39 -3.15 16.03
CA LEU A 221 -8.67 -4.42 16.14
C LEU A 221 -7.90 -4.47 17.45
N ASN A 222 -7.20 -3.39 17.82
CA ASN A 222 -6.50 -3.29 19.10
C ASN A 222 -7.43 -3.45 20.30
N GLN A 223 -8.64 -2.86 20.26
CA GLN A 223 -9.63 -3.04 21.32
C GLN A 223 -10.12 -4.49 21.46
N ARG A 224 -10.23 -5.22 20.34
CA ARG A 224 -10.70 -6.61 20.32
C ARG A 224 -9.59 -7.61 20.64
N HIS A 225 -8.36 -7.28 20.29
CA HIS A 225 -7.19 -8.14 20.34
C HIS A 225 -5.99 -7.38 20.94
N PRO A 226 -6.07 -6.93 22.21
CA PRO A 226 -5.05 -6.10 22.82
C PRO A 226 -3.69 -6.81 22.96
N ASP A 227 -3.70 -8.14 23.06
CA ASP A 227 -2.49 -8.95 23.24
C ASP A 227 -1.85 -9.38 21.91
N SER A 228 -2.50 -9.12 20.77
CA SER A 228 -1.93 -9.41 19.45
C SER A 228 -0.79 -8.46 19.12
N ASP A 229 0.20 -8.97 18.40
CA ASP A 229 1.30 -8.17 17.85
C ASP A 229 0.78 -6.96 17.06
N LEU A 230 1.37 -5.79 17.31
CA LEU A 230 0.85 -4.55 16.74
C LEU A 230 1.13 -4.44 15.24
N GLU A 231 2.25 -5.00 14.77
CA GLU A 231 2.57 -5.02 13.35
C GLU A 231 1.52 -5.82 12.58
N GLU A 232 1.11 -6.97 13.12
CA GLU A 232 0.04 -7.79 12.54
C GLU A 232 -1.30 -7.02 12.49
N LEU A 233 -1.70 -6.36 13.59
CA LEU A 233 -2.92 -5.54 13.58
C LEU A 233 -2.82 -4.37 12.60
N ARG A 234 -1.62 -3.79 12.43
CA ARG A 234 -1.36 -2.73 11.45
C ARG A 234 -1.56 -3.28 10.03
N MET A 235 -1.00 -4.44 9.70
CA MET A 235 -1.18 -5.06 8.39
C MET A 235 -2.66 -5.39 8.12
N GLN A 236 -3.40 -5.90 9.11
CA GLN A 236 -4.84 -6.13 8.99
C GLN A 236 -5.67 -4.85 8.80
N SER A 237 -5.16 -3.72 9.30
CA SER A 237 -5.80 -2.40 9.14
C SER A 237 -5.44 -1.68 7.85
N MET A 238 -4.78 -2.36 6.90
CA MET A 238 -4.38 -1.77 5.63
C MET A 238 -5.15 -2.37 4.46
N SER A 239 -5.59 -1.55 3.52
CA SER A 239 -5.96 -2.01 2.17
C SER A 239 -4.70 -2.31 1.37
N LEU A 240 -4.59 -3.52 0.84
CA LEU A 240 -3.35 -4.07 0.27
C LEU A 240 -3.54 -4.56 -1.17
N GLY A 241 -2.43 -4.55 -1.92
CA GLY A 241 -2.32 -5.07 -3.28
C GLY A 241 -3.14 -4.34 -4.35
N LEU A 242 -3.16 -4.91 -5.56
CA LEU A 242 -3.87 -4.38 -6.74
C LEU A 242 -5.36 -4.16 -6.53
N GLY A 243 -5.98 -4.97 -5.66
CA GLY A 243 -7.39 -4.88 -5.30
C GLY A 243 -7.70 -3.94 -4.14
N GLN A 244 -6.73 -3.39 -3.40
CA GLN A 244 -7.01 -2.67 -2.14
C GLN A 244 -7.86 -3.47 -1.13
N ILE A 245 -7.66 -4.79 -1.09
CA ILE A 245 -8.40 -5.67 -0.17
C ILE A 245 -7.92 -5.34 1.25
N MET A 246 -8.86 -5.00 2.14
CA MET A 246 -8.54 -4.73 3.54
C MET A 246 -7.88 -5.95 4.18
N GLY A 247 -6.81 -5.73 4.93
CA GLY A 247 -5.92 -6.76 5.45
C GLY A 247 -6.66 -7.80 6.29
N CYS A 248 -7.63 -7.38 7.11
CA CYS A 248 -8.47 -8.28 7.91
C CYS A 248 -9.32 -9.27 7.07
N ASN A 249 -9.34 -9.15 5.74
CA ASN A 249 -10.02 -10.08 4.83
C ASN A 249 -9.04 -11.07 4.16
N TYR A 250 -7.81 -11.24 4.67
CA TYR A 250 -6.82 -12.14 4.08
C TYR A 250 -7.35 -13.58 3.92
N ASP A 251 -8.08 -14.09 4.92
CA ASP A 251 -8.71 -15.42 4.87
C ASP A 251 -9.72 -15.56 3.74
N ALA A 252 -10.48 -14.50 3.44
CA ALA A 252 -11.50 -14.52 2.40
C ALA A 252 -10.93 -14.76 1.00
N VAL A 253 -9.64 -14.52 0.82
CA VAL A 253 -8.92 -14.76 -0.42
C VAL A 253 -7.88 -15.88 -0.30
N GLY A 254 -7.88 -16.62 0.82
CA GLY A 254 -6.99 -17.75 1.04
C GLY A 254 -5.51 -17.37 1.21
N ALA A 255 -5.22 -16.13 1.59
CA ALA A 255 -3.88 -15.75 2.03
C ALA A 255 -3.62 -16.32 3.44
N PRO A 256 -2.37 -16.66 3.80
CA PRO A 256 -2.06 -17.16 5.15
C PRO A 256 -2.16 -16.09 6.25
N ASP A 257 -1.89 -14.83 5.90
CA ASP A 257 -1.93 -13.68 6.80
C ASP A 257 -2.13 -12.37 6.01
N ALA A 258 -2.30 -11.25 6.71
CA ALA A 258 -2.46 -9.94 6.08
C ALA A 258 -1.19 -9.49 5.33
N ARG A 259 0.01 -9.89 5.78
CA ARG A 259 1.28 -9.52 5.14
C ARG A 259 1.40 -10.14 3.75
N ALA A 260 0.88 -11.34 3.54
CA ALA A 260 0.85 -11.99 2.23
C ALA A 260 0.07 -11.19 1.18
N LEU A 261 -0.97 -10.41 1.57
CA LEU A 261 -1.66 -9.53 0.62
C LEU A 261 -0.78 -8.37 0.10
N PHE A 262 0.29 -8.04 0.82
CA PHE A 262 1.27 -7.03 0.41
C PHE A 262 2.41 -7.63 -0.43
N SER A 263 2.96 -8.77 0.00
CA SER A 263 4.17 -9.35 -0.57
C SER A 263 3.95 -10.49 -1.57
N ALA A 264 2.72 -10.96 -1.77
CA ALA A 264 2.47 -12.01 -2.75
C ALA A 264 2.85 -11.53 -4.17
N PRO A 265 3.36 -12.44 -5.03
CA PRO A 265 3.59 -12.18 -6.45
C PRO A 265 2.41 -11.52 -7.13
N VAL A 266 2.67 -10.73 -8.17
CA VAL A 266 1.64 -9.97 -8.88
C VAL A 266 0.48 -10.85 -9.37
N ASP A 267 0.76 -12.04 -9.89
CA ASP A 267 -0.25 -12.99 -10.36
C ASP A 267 -1.16 -13.44 -9.21
N GLU A 268 -0.59 -13.66 -8.03
CA GLU A 268 -1.33 -14.06 -6.85
C GLU A 268 -2.15 -12.89 -6.28
N GLN A 269 -1.68 -11.64 -6.42
CA GLN A 269 -2.50 -10.46 -6.10
C GLN A 269 -3.71 -10.33 -7.04
N VAL A 270 -3.53 -10.59 -8.33
CA VAL A 270 -4.64 -10.66 -9.29
C VAL A 270 -5.60 -11.81 -8.93
N ALA A 271 -5.07 -12.96 -8.49
CA ALA A 271 -5.86 -14.08 -8.00
C ALA A 271 -6.62 -13.74 -6.70
N PHE A 272 -6.06 -12.93 -5.79
CA PHE A 272 -6.78 -12.43 -4.62
C PHE A 272 -8.00 -11.60 -5.04
N VAL A 273 -7.89 -10.73 -6.05
CA VAL A 273 -9.02 -9.97 -6.58
C VAL A 273 -10.12 -10.92 -7.08
N ALA A 274 -9.76 -11.95 -7.85
CA ALA A 274 -10.71 -12.95 -8.32
C ALA A 274 -11.40 -13.66 -7.15
N ARG A 275 -10.64 -14.18 -6.18
CA ARG A 275 -11.20 -14.89 -5.01
C ARG A 275 -12.10 -13.98 -4.18
N PHE A 276 -11.75 -12.70 -4.03
CA PHE A 276 -12.56 -11.74 -3.29
C PHE A 276 -13.91 -11.46 -3.94
N LEU A 277 -14.02 -11.59 -5.26
CA LEU A 277 -15.27 -11.45 -6.01
C LEU A 277 -16.19 -12.67 -5.93
N LYS A 278 -15.74 -13.80 -5.37
CA LYS A 278 -16.54 -15.04 -5.24
C LYS A 278 -17.97 -14.82 -4.69
N PRO A 279 -18.21 -14.01 -3.64
CA PRO A 279 -19.56 -13.75 -3.13
C PRO A 279 -20.50 -13.07 -4.14
N ARG A 280 -19.97 -12.57 -5.27
CA ARG A 280 -20.66 -11.90 -6.36
C ARG A 280 -20.60 -12.67 -7.67
N GLN A 281 -20.36 -13.98 -7.64
CA GLN A 281 -20.28 -14.82 -8.83
C GLN A 281 -21.55 -14.78 -9.72
N ALA A 282 -22.72 -14.51 -9.14
CA ALA A 282 -23.97 -14.38 -9.89
C ALA A 282 -23.95 -13.16 -10.82
N GLU A 283 -23.32 -12.07 -10.39
CA GLU A 283 -23.10 -10.86 -11.18
C GLU A 283 -21.83 -10.99 -12.04
N THR A 284 -20.73 -11.50 -11.47
CA THR A 284 -19.42 -11.53 -12.12
C THR A 284 -19.24 -12.64 -13.15
N GLY A 285 -20.13 -13.64 -13.16
CA GLY A 285 -20.17 -14.69 -14.18
C GLY A 285 -20.91 -14.28 -15.45
N LYS A 286 -21.78 -13.24 -15.40
CA LYS A 286 -22.62 -12.84 -16.53
C LYS A 286 -21.80 -12.38 -17.71
N GLY A 287 -22.09 -12.93 -18.89
CA GLY A 287 -21.50 -12.48 -20.15
C GLY A 287 -21.91 -11.05 -20.52
N GLN A 288 -23.11 -10.62 -20.13
CA GLN A 288 -23.64 -9.27 -20.31
C GLN A 288 -24.26 -8.79 -18.99
N PRO A 289 -23.46 -8.23 -18.07
CA PRO A 289 -24.00 -7.67 -16.84
C PRO A 289 -24.86 -6.43 -17.13
N ASP A 290 -25.95 -6.30 -16.39
CA ASP A 290 -26.85 -5.16 -16.43
C ASP A 290 -26.42 -4.09 -15.41
N GLU A 291 -27.14 -2.96 -15.37
CA GLU A 291 -26.87 -1.87 -14.43
C GLU A 291 -26.91 -2.33 -12.96
N ALA A 292 -27.87 -3.19 -12.60
CA ALA A 292 -28.03 -3.67 -11.24
C ALA A 292 -26.84 -4.53 -10.79
N ASP A 293 -26.21 -5.27 -11.70
CA ASP A 293 -24.97 -6.03 -11.41
C ASP A 293 -23.83 -5.09 -10.99
N PHE A 294 -23.63 -3.99 -11.72
CA PHE A 294 -22.60 -3.00 -11.37
C PHE A 294 -22.87 -2.33 -10.03
N HIS A 295 -24.13 -2.04 -9.70
CA HIS A 295 -24.51 -1.54 -8.37
C HIS A 295 -24.17 -2.55 -7.27
N ARG A 296 -24.49 -3.85 -7.47
CA ARG A 296 -24.22 -4.91 -6.49
C ARG A 296 -22.74 -5.11 -6.24
N VAL A 297 -21.93 -5.18 -7.30
CA VAL A 297 -20.48 -5.32 -7.20
C VAL A 297 -19.85 -4.07 -6.56
N ALA A 298 -20.21 -2.87 -7.00
CA ALA A 298 -19.67 -1.63 -6.45
C ALA A 298 -20.04 -1.43 -4.97
N ARG A 299 -21.27 -1.76 -4.57
CA ARG A 299 -21.69 -1.71 -3.16
C ARG A 299 -20.92 -2.71 -2.30
N PHE A 300 -20.68 -3.91 -2.82
CA PHE A 300 -19.90 -4.93 -2.11
C PHE A 300 -18.46 -4.48 -1.89
N TYR A 301 -17.84 -3.92 -2.93
CA TYR A 301 -16.42 -3.56 -2.90
C TYR A 301 -16.15 -2.25 -2.15
N ASN A 302 -16.92 -1.19 -2.44
CA ASN A 302 -16.67 0.16 -1.94
C ASN A 302 -17.60 0.57 -0.80
N GLY A 303 -18.52 -0.30 -0.40
CA GLY A 303 -19.44 -0.08 0.71
C GLY A 303 -20.68 0.76 0.35
N PRO A 304 -21.50 1.13 1.36
CA PRO A 304 -22.84 1.69 1.12
C PRO A 304 -22.86 3.06 0.43
N LYS A 305 -21.76 3.82 0.48
CA LYS A 305 -21.63 5.14 -0.16
C LYS A 305 -21.16 5.06 -1.62
N TYR A 306 -21.09 3.86 -2.21
CA TYR A 306 -20.51 3.68 -3.54
C TYR A 306 -21.16 4.57 -4.63
N ALA A 307 -22.48 4.78 -4.56
CA ALA A 307 -23.23 5.54 -5.55
C ALA A 307 -22.86 7.03 -5.54
N ALA A 308 -22.66 7.62 -4.36
CA ALA A 308 -22.25 9.02 -4.21
C ALA A 308 -20.86 9.33 -4.82
N HIS A 309 -20.08 8.29 -5.10
CA HIS A 309 -18.77 8.39 -5.73
C HIS A 309 -18.75 7.78 -7.14
N HIS A 310 -19.91 7.49 -7.72
CA HIS A 310 -20.08 6.95 -9.07
C HIS A 310 -19.25 5.69 -9.36
N TYR A 311 -18.98 4.85 -8.33
CA TYR A 311 -18.16 3.65 -8.51
C TYR A 311 -18.79 2.66 -9.50
N HIS A 312 -20.10 2.43 -9.41
CA HIS A 312 -20.84 1.56 -10.33
C HIS A 312 -20.77 2.01 -11.80
N GLU A 313 -20.92 3.31 -12.09
CA GLU A 313 -20.77 3.87 -13.43
C GLU A 313 -19.35 3.68 -13.99
N ARG A 314 -18.34 3.92 -13.15
CA ARG A 314 -16.93 3.71 -13.52
C ARG A 314 -16.64 2.24 -13.77
N LEU A 315 -17.09 1.34 -12.91
CA LEU A 315 -17.00 -0.11 -13.12
C LEU A 315 -17.65 -0.52 -14.43
N ALA A 316 -18.84 -0.02 -14.74
CA ALA A 316 -19.51 -0.31 -16.00
C ALA A 316 -18.72 0.17 -17.21
N ARG A 317 -18.11 1.36 -17.12
CA ARG A 317 -17.23 1.90 -18.17
C ARG A 317 -15.99 1.01 -18.35
N TRP A 318 -15.26 0.71 -17.28
CA TRP A 318 -14.02 -0.10 -17.36
C TRP A 318 -14.31 -1.50 -17.85
N PHE A 319 -15.42 -2.11 -17.40
CA PHE A 319 -15.83 -3.42 -17.85
C PHE A 319 -16.02 -3.46 -19.36
N ARG A 320 -16.74 -2.47 -19.94
CA ARG A 320 -16.94 -2.37 -21.39
C ARG A 320 -15.62 -2.17 -22.13
N GLU A 321 -14.74 -1.35 -21.58
CA GLU A 321 -13.42 -1.09 -22.19
C GLU A 321 -12.54 -2.34 -22.20
N PHE A 322 -12.45 -3.07 -21.10
CA PHE A 322 -11.70 -4.34 -21.06
C PHE A 322 -12.34 -5.42 -21.92
N ARG A 323 -13.67 -5.47 -22.02
CA ARG A 323 -14.33 -6.37 -22.99
C ARG A 323 -13.86 -6.08 -24.41
N LEU A 324 -13.87 -4.81 -24.83
CA LEU A 324 -13.41 -4.43 -26.18
C LEU A 324 -11.93 -4.74 -26.41
N LEU A 325 -11.09 -4.59 -25.39
CA LEU A 325 -9.65 -4.85 -25.50
C LEU A 325 -9.30 -6.34 -25.50
N LEU A 326 -10.10 -7.19 -24.85
CA LEU A 326 -9.89 -8.64 -24.78
C LEU A 326 -10.41 -9.39 -26.02
N GLY A 327 -11.30 -8.78 -26.81
CA GLY A 327 -11.95 -9.39 -27.98
C GLY A 327 -13.29 -10.03 -27.62
#